data_AF-A0A2G9UIH3-F1
#
_entry.id   AF-A0A2G9UIH3-F1
#
_cell.length_a   1.000
_cell.length_b   1.000
_cell.length_c   1.000
_cell.angle_alpha   90.00
_cell.angle_beta   90.00
_cell.angle_gamma   90.00
#
_symmetry.space_group_name_H-M   'P 1'
#
loop_
_entity.id
_entity.type
_entity.pdbx_description
1 polymer ?
#
loop_
_entity_poly.entity_id
_entity_poly.type
_entity_poly.pdbx_seq_one_letter_code
_entity_poly.pdbx_strand_id
1 'polypeptide(L)'
;VTGHSLGASMASICASYLVKWNMTTPENLRLVTFGQPRTGDYDFATWHEATFPYAYRIIHHRDPVPHIPPRLGPDQVFHHRFEIWYDNDMAVGQPYTICKESDGDYCSNTVLSTEGNDHNSYYDRNLGQWASRGCPS
;
A
#
# COMPACT_ATOMS: atom_id res chain seq x y z
N VAL A 1 -11.93 3.87 0.25
CA VAL A 1 -11.55 2.70 -0.56
C VAL A 1 -10.36 2.04 0.10
N THR A 2 -10.37 0.72 0.26
CA THR A 2 -9.30 -0.01 0.92
C THR A 2 -9.16 -1.42 0.35
N GLY A 3 -8.01 -2.02 0.59
CA GLY A 3 -7.70 -3.38 0.19
C GLY A 3 -6.37 -3.83 0.77
N HIS A 4 -6.17 -5.14 0.83
CA HIS A 4 -4.94 -5.79 1.28
C HIS A 4 -4.39 -6.67 0.15
N SER A 5 -3.06 -6.77 0.04
CA SER A 5 -2.38 -7.63 -0.94
C SER A 5 -2.80 -7.29 -2.38
N LEU A 6 -3.19 -8.26 -3.21
CA LEU A 6 -3.78 -8.00 -4.53
C LEU A 6 -4.96 -7.01 -4.47
N GLY A 7 -5.79 -7.11 -3.43
CA GLY A 7 -6.92 -6.22 -3.20
C GLY A 7 -6.49 -4.77 -3.00
N ALA A 8 -5.27 -4.51 -2.51
CA ALA A 8 -4.73 -3.16 -2.40
C ALA A 8 -4.47 -2.53 -3.78
N SER A 9 -3.86 -3.27 -4.71
CA SER A 9 -3.70 -2.79 -6.10
C SER A 9 -5.05 -2.52 -6.76
N MET A 10 -6.01 -3.44 -6.57
CA MET A 10 -7.37 -3.26 -7.07
C MET A 10 -8.07 -2.05 -6.45
N ALA A 11 -7.85 -1.78 -5.16
CA ALA A 11 -8.39 -0.62 -4.46
C ALA A 11 -7.87 0.70 -5.06
N SER A 12 -6.58 0.76 -5.41
CA SER A 12 -5.98 1.95 -6.03
C SER A 12 -6.49 2.18 -7.46
N ILE A 13 -6.65 1.11 -8.24
CA ILE A 13 -7.30 1.18 -9.56
C ILE A 13 -8.77 1.60 -9.43
N CYS A 14 -9.50 1.05 -8.45
CA CYS A 14 -10.90 1.38 -8.21
C CYS A 14 -11.07 2.86 -7.81
N ALA A 15 -10.24 3.37 -6.89
CA ALA A 15 -10.25 4.77 -6.51
C ALA A 15 -10.00 5.67 -7.72
N SER A 16 -9.00 5.32 -8.53
CA SER A 16 -8.67 6.01 -9.79
C SER A 16 -9.85 6.04 -10.75
N TYR A 17 -10.52 4.90 -10.94
CA TYR A 17 -11.69 4.77 -11.80
C TYR A 17 -12.84 5.67 -11.34
N LEU A 18 -13.18 5.63 -10.05
CA LEU A 18 -14.28 6.42 -9.49
C LEU A 18 -14.09 7.93 -9.72
N VAL A 19 -12.87 8.42 -9.55
CA VAL A 19 -12.54 9.83 -9.82
C VAL A 19 -12.53 10.12 -11.32
N LYS A 20 -11.89 9.27 -12.12
CA LYS A 20 -11.75 9.49 -13.57
C LYS A 20 -13.09 9.58 -14.28
N TRP A 21 -14.09 8.84 -13.81
CA TRP A 21 -15.45 8.81 -14.34
C TRP A 21 -16.43 9.73 -13.61
N ASN A 22 -15.93 10.67 -12.80
CA ASN A 22 -16.74 11.65 -12.07
C ASN A 22 -17.84 11.02 -11.18
N MET A 23 -17.61 9.81 -10.66
CA MET A 23 -18.51 9.16 -9.71
C MET A 23 -18.32 9.69 -8.29
N THR A 24 -17.14 10.27 -8.01
CA THR A 24 -16.82 10.99 -6.78
C THR A 24 -15.69 12.00 -7.05
N THR A 25 -15.45 12.90 -6.12
CA THR A 25 -14.31 13.83 -6.19
C THR A 25 -13.14 13.32 -5.34
N PRO A 26 -11.89 13.66 -5.68
CA PRO A 26 -10.72 13.25 -4.90
C PRO A 26 -10.77 13.66 -3.42
N GLU A 27 -11.40 14.81 -3.12
CA GLU A 27 -11.50 15.35 -1.77
C GLU A 27 -12.41 14.50 -0.87
N ASN A 28 -13.44 13.89 -1.48
CA ASN A 28 -14.41 13.02 -0.82
C ASN A 28 -13.97 11.56 -0.77
N LEU A 29 -12.81 11.22 -1.35
CA LEU A 29 -12.26 9.87 -1.34
C LEU A 29 -11.06 9.78 -0.39
N ARG A 30 -11.05 8.71 0.41
CA ARG A 30 -9.91 8.31 1.24
C ARG A 30 -9.45 6.94 0.76
N LEU A 31 -8.21 6.84 0.28
CA LEU A 31 -7.59 5.58 -0.11
C LEU A 31 -6.55 5.18 0.93
N VAL A 32 -6.74 4.02 1.54
CA VAL A 32 -5.77 3.42 2.46
C VAL A 32 -5.64 1.95 2.11
N THR A 33 -4.44 1.51 1.78
CA THR A 33 -4.16 0.14 1.34
C THR A 33 -3.10 -0.52 2.22
N PHE A 34 -3.07 -1.84 2.25
CA PHE A 34 -2.18 -2.63 3.11
C PHE A 34 -1.36 -3.61 2.26
N GLY A 35 -0.03 -3.54 2.35
CA GLY A 35 0.86 -4.43 1.60
C GLY A 35 0.65 -4.33 0.09
N GLN A 36 0.48 -3.11 -0.44
CA GLN A 36 0.12 -2.88 -1.84
C GLN A 36 1.26 -3.22 -2.80
N PRO A 37 1.09 -4.16 -3.75
CA PRO A 37 2.01 -4.38 -4.88
C PRO A 37 2.13 -3.17 -5.81
N ARG A 38 3.20 -3.09 -6.60
CA ARG A 38 3.31 -2.06 -7.65
C ARG A 38 2.18 -2.24 -8.67
N THR A 39 1.48 -1.16 -9.00
CA THR A 39 0.13 -1.25 -9.58
C THR A 39 0.01 -0.66 -10.98
N GLY A 40 0.84 0.31 -11.36
CA GLY A 40 0.77 0.94 -12.67
C GLY A 40 2.12 1.45 -13.13
N ASP A 41 2.17 1.94 -14.36
CA ASP A 41 3.34 2.59 -14.93
C ASP A 41 3.61 3.96 -14.28
N TYR A 42 4.65 4.63 -14.77
CA TYR A 42 5.09 5.93 -14.26
C TYR A 42 4.01 7.02 -14.40
N ASP A 43 3.27 7.01 -15.51
CA ASP A 43 2.21 7.99 -15.78
C ASP A 43 1.03 7.79 -14.83
N PHE A 44 0.63 6.54 -14.59
CA PHE A 44 -0.37 6.20 -13.59
C PHE A 44 0.06 6.65 -12.18
N ALA A 45 1.29 6.31 -11.77
CA ALA A 45 1.79 6.66 -10.44
C ALA A 45 1.82 8.18 -10.24
N THR A 46 2.31 8.94 -11.23
CA THR A 46 2.38 10.40 -11.20
C THR A 46 0.99 11.04 -11.18
N TRP A 47 0.08 10.57 -12.04
CA TRP A 47 -1.29 11.06 -12.05
C TRP A 47 -2.01 10.78 -10.73
N HIS A 48 -1.84 9.57 -10.18
CA HIS A 48 -2.46 9.17 -8.92
C HIS A 48 -1.96 10.03 -7.76
N GLU A 49 -0.65 10.29 -7.71
CA GLU A 49 -0.01 11.19 -6.74
C GLU A 49 -0.55 12.63 -6.79
N ALA A 50 -0.79 13.16 -8.00
CA ALA A 50 -1.29 14.51 -8.19
C ALA A 50 -2.79 14.62 -7.91
N THR A 51 -3.54 13.52 -8.10
CA THR A 51 -5.00 13.53 -8.03
C THR A 51 -5.52 13.34 -6.60
N PHE A 52 -4.95 12.40 -5.85
CA PHE A 52 -5.52 12.00 -4.55
C PHE A 52 -4.84 12.72 -3.39
N PRO A 53 -5.54 13.63 -2.67
CA PRO A 53 -4.96 14.30 -1.51
C PRO A 53 -4.79 13.35 -0.31
N TYR A 54 -5.49 12.21 -0.31
CA TYR A 54 -5.44 11.20 0.75
C TYR A 54 -5.34 9.80 0.15
N ALA A 55 -4.10 9.38 -0.12
CA ALA A 55 -3.75 8.06 -0.58
C ALA A 55 -2.53 7.55 0.20
N TYR A 56 -2.72 6.50 1.00
CA TYR A 56 -1.67 5.93 1.84
C TYR A 56 -1.55 4.42 1.64
N ARG A 57 -0.33 3.96 1.38
CA ARG A 57 0.05 2.55 1.37
C ARG A 57 0.71 2.22 2.69
N ILE A 58 0.12 1.32 3.46
CA ILE A 58 0.64 0.89 4.76
C ILE A 58 1.45 -0.38 4.55
N ILE A 59 2.73 -0.32 4.90
CA ILE A 59 3.70 -1.39 4.69
C ILE A 59 4.28 -1.83 6.03
N HIS A 60 4.27 -3.13 6.28
CA HIS A 60 4.82 -3.73 7.48
C HIS A 60 6.23 -4.28 7.21
N HIS A 61 7.22 -3.67 7.85
CA HIS A 61 8.59 -4.15 8.00
C HIS A 61 9.18 -4.74 6.70
N ARG A 62 9.37 -6.07 6.63
CA ARG A 62 10.02 -6.78 5.51
C ARG A 62 9.02 -7.52 4.63
N ASP A 63 7.79 -7.02 4.53
CA ASP A 63 6.77 -7.51 3.62
C ASP A 63 7.29 -7.53 2.17
N PRO A 64 7.36 -8.69 1.50
CA PRO A 64 7.83 -8.80 0.12
C PRO A 64 6.86 -8.24 -0.92
N VAL A 65 5.56 -8.15 -0.60
CA VAL A 65 4.51 -7.89 -1.60
C VAL A 65 4.58 -6.49 -2.21
N PRO A 66 4.88 -5.41 -1.47
CA PRO A 66 5.11 -4.10 -2.07
C PRO A 66 6.25 -4.05 -3.08
N HIS A 67 7.16 -5.02 -3.05
CA HIS A 67 8.31 -5.04 -3.94
C HIS A 67 8.07 -5.82 -5.23
N ILE A 68 6.86 -6.37 -5.41
CA ILE A 68 6.45 -7.07 -6.63
C ILE A 68 5.32 -6.32 -7.35
N PRO A 69 5.28 -6.33 -8.71
CA PRO A 69 6.43 -6.62 -9.57
C PRO A 69 7.62 -5.67 -9.29
N PRO A 70 8.86 -6.05 -9.65
CA PRO A 70 10.03 -5.23 -9.41
C PRO A 70 9.97 -3.94 -10.22
N ARG A 71 10.47 -2.82 -9.65
CA ARG A 71 10.55 -1.51 -10.32
C ARG A 71 11.34 -1.60 -11.63
N LEU A 72 12.49 -2.27 -11.57
CA LEU A 72 13.32 -2.55 -12.72
C LEU A 72 12.90 -3.90 -13.32
N GLY A 73 12.30 -3.87 -14.50
CA GLY A 73 11.79 -5.04 -15.19
C GLY A 73 11.12 -4.69 -16.51
N PRO A 74 10.63 -5.67 -17.27
CA PRO A 74 9.95 -5.43 -18.54
C PRO A 74 8.67 -4.60 -18.38
N ASP A 75 7.97 -4.77 -17.24
CA ASP A 75 6.68 -4.11 -17.00
C ASP A 75 6.81 -2.67 -16.47
N GLN A 76 7.99 -2.26 -15.98
CA GLN A 76 8.30 -0.93 -15.42
C GLN A 76 7.14 -0.34 -14.60
N VAL A 77 6.84 -0.97 -13.48
CA VAL A 77 5.76 -0.56 -12.59
C VAL A 77 6.29 0.28 -11.43
N PHE A 78 5.45 1.19 -10.93
CA PHE A 78 5.81 2.17 -9.92
C PHE A 78 4.73 2.29 -8.83
N HIS A 79 5.17 2.77 -7.66
CA HIS A 79 4.27 3.18 -6.58
C HIS A 79 3.94 4.67 -6.62
N HIS A 80 2.71 5.01 -6.29
CA HIS A 80 2.34 6.37 -5.91
C HIS A 80 2.73 6.65 -4.44
N ARG A 81 2.88 7.94 -4.09
CA ARG A 81 2.91 8.39 -2.69
C ARG A 81 1.51 8.28 -2.05
N PHE A 82 1.37 8.20 -0.73
CA PHE A 82 2.39 8.10 0.30
C PHE A 82 2.58 6.66 0.77
N GLU A 83 3.76 6.36 1.31
CA GLU A 83 3.99 5.13 2.07
C GLU A 83 4.06 5.43 3.56
N ILE A 84 3.45 4.57 4.36
CA ILE A 84 3.53 4.55 5.81
C ILE A 84 4.21 3.24 6.18
N TRP A 85 5.47 3.32 6.61
CA TRP A 85 6.30 2.15 6.85
C TRP A 85 6.53 1.94 8.34
N TYR A 86 6.21 0.73 8.80
CA TYR A 86 6.45 0.27 10.16
C TYR A 86 7.68 -0.64 10.17
N ASP A 87 8.85 -0.08 10.51
CA ASP A 87 10.09 -0.84 10.69
C ASP A 87 10.16 -1.44 12.12
N ASN A 88 9.13 -2.20 12.49
CA ASN A 88 8.92 -2.85 13.78
C ASN A 88 7.78 -3.88 13.67
N ASP A 89 7.39 -4.50 14.78
CA ASP A 89 6.33 -5.52 14.84
C ASP A 89 4.90 -5.01 14.57
N MET A 90 4.75 -3.70 14.32
CA MET A 90 3.47 -3.04 14.02
C MET A 90 2.38 -3.29 15.08
N ALA A 91 2.78 -3.40 16.35
CA ALA A 91 1.86 -3.41 17.47
C ALA A 91 1.12 -2.06 17.60
N VAL A 92 -0.04 -2.05 18.26
CA VAL A 92 -0.84 -0.83 18.45
C VAL A 92 -0.02 0.22 19.21
N GLY A 93 0.09 1.42 18.62
CA GLY A 93 0.84 2.54 19.19
C GLY A 93 2.32 2.57 18.85
N GLN A 94 2.84 1.59 18.10
CA GLN A 94 4.21 1.63 17.60
C GLN A 94 4.42 2.79 16.60
N PRO A 95 5.63 3.36 16.55
CA PRO A 95 5.94 4.44 15.64
C PRO A 95 6.01 3.96 14.19
N TYR A 96 5.87 4.90 13.26
CA TYR A 96 6.01 4.66 11.83
C TYR A 96 6.74 5.81 11.17
N THR A 97 7.27 5.54 9.98
CA THR A 97 7.90 6.53 9.11
C THR A 97 6.92 6.90 7.99
N ILE A 98 6.75 8.20 7.74
CA ILE A 98 6.00 8.70 6.59
C ILE A 98 6.97 8.92 5.44
N CYS A 99 6.77 8.17 4.38
CA CYS A 99 7.60 8.15 3.19
C CYS A 99 6.93 9.01 2.12
N LYS A 100 7.51 10.20 1.88
CA LYS A 100 6.86 11.29 1.15
C LYS A 100 6.95 11.21 -0.38
N GLU A 101 7.99 10.56 -0.87
CA GLU A 101 8.33 10.43 -2.28
C GLU A 101 7.73 9.15 -2.89
N SER A 102 7.43 9.17 -4.18
CA SER A 102 7.02 7.98 -4.93
C SER A 102 8.23 7.08 -5.23
N ASP A 103 8.05 5.77 -5.04
CA ASP A 103 8.92 4.64 -5.41
C ASP A 103 10.45 4.88 -5.43
N GLY A 104 10.98 5.52 -4.37
CA GLY A 104 12.42 5.80 -4.19
C GLY A 104 13.16 4.73 -3.39
N ASP A 105 14.50 4.84 -3.33
CA ASP A 105 15.38 3.91 -2.60
C ASP A 105 15.46 4.26 -1.11
N TYR A 106 14.30 4.32 -0.44
CA TYR A 106 14.15 4.66 0.97
C TYR A 106 12.94 3.93 1.58
N CYS A 107 12.78 3.98 2.91
CA CYS A 107 11.76 3.23 3.65
C CYS A 107 11.80 1.72 3.39
N SER A 108 10.69 1.05 3.04
CA SER A 108 10.68 -0.41 2.91
C SER A 108 11.64 -0.91 1.82
N ASN A 109 12.04 -0.06 0.86
CA ASN A 109 13.07 -0.39 -0.14
C ASN A 109 14.49 -0.46 0.44
N THR A 110 14.72 -0.10 1.71
CA THR A 110 16.05 -0.17 2.37
C THR A 110 16.34 -1.52 3.01
N VAL A 111 15.32 -2.37 3.16
CA VAL A 111 15.44 -3.67 3.82
C VAL A 111 15.28 -4.81 2.83
N LEU A 112 15.83 -5.98 3.18
CA LEU A 112 15.59 -7.20 2.41
C LEU A 112 14.19 -7.73 2.72
N SER A 113 13.29 -7.60 1.75
CA SER A 113 11.89 -7.98 1.88
C SER A 113 11.69 -9.48 1.69
N THR A 114 11.88 -10.26 2.75
CA THR A 114 11.85 -11.73 2.73
C THR A 114 10.89 -12.34 3.73
N GLU A 115 10.12 -11.54 4.47
CA GLU A 115 9.25 -12.02 5.55
C GLU A 115 7.77 -12.00 5.15
N GLY A 116 7.27 -13.15 4.69
CA GLY A 116 5.87 -13.29 4.28
C GLY A 116 4.86 -13.16 5.44
N ASN A 117 5.30 -13.33 6.69
CA ASN A 117 4.40 -13.14 7.84
C ASN A 117 4.10 -11.67 8.12
N ASP A 118 5.04 -10.77 7.82
CA ASP A 118 4.86 -9.32 7.94
C ASP A 118 3.72 -8.87 7.02
N HIS A 119 3.60 -9.47 5.83
CA HIS A 119 2.49 -9.23 4.90
C HIS A 119 1.09 -9.51 5.48
N ASN A 120 0.99 -10.36 6.50
CA ASN A 120 -0.28 -10.83 7.04
C ASN A 120 -0.62 -10.24 8.41
N SER A 121 0.23 -9.38 8.97
CA SER A 121 0.11 -8.93 10.35
C SER A 121 0.07 -7.40 10.41
N TYR A 122 -0.97 -6.83 11.00
CA TYR A 122 -1.15 -5.38 11.14
C TYR A 122 -1.82 -5.08 12.48
N TYR A 123 -1.27 -4.17 13.28
CA TYR A 123 -1.89 -3.69 14.53
C TYR A 123 -2.24 -4.82 15.51
N ASP A 124 -1.27 -5.67 15.84
CA ASP A 124 -1.41 -6.87 16.70
C ASP A 124 -2.40 -7.93 16.16
N ARG A 125 -2.84 -7.81 14.90
CA ARG A 125 -3.77 -8.74 14.28
C ARG A 125 -3.14 -9.44 13.10
N ASN A 126 -3.04 -10.76 13.17
CA ASN A 126 -2.80 -11.57 11.99
C ASN A 126 -4.13 -11.76 11.22
N LEU A 127 -4.18 -11.27 9.98
CA LEU A 127 -5.40 -11.23 9.17
C LEU A 127 -5.98 -12.63 8.92
N GLY A 128 -5.13 -13.63 8.68
CA GLY A 128 -5.55 -15.01 8.46
C GLY A 128 -6.19 -15.63 9.69
N GLN A 129 -5.58 -15.46 10.86
CA GLN A 129 -6.14 -15.92 12.14
C GLN A 129 -7.40 -15.13 12.54
N TRP A 130 -7.44 -13.84 12.25
CA TRP A 130 -8.60 -13.00 12.52
C TRP A 130 -9.80 -13.42 11.67
N ALA A 131 -9.57 -13.68 10.37
CA ALA A 131 -10.59 -14.18 9.46
C ALA A 131 -11.10 -15.58 9.86
N SER A 132 -10.20 -16.50 10.25
CA SER A 132 -10.60 -17.86 10.66
C SER A 132 -11.43 -17.89 11.95
N ARG A 133 -11.35 -16.83 12.77
CA ARG A 133 -12.19 -16.63 13.96
C ARG A 133 -13.51 -15.92 13.67
N GLY A 134 -13.86 -15.69 12.41
CA GLY A 134 -15.11 -15.04 12.02
C GLY A 134 -15.10 -13.52 12.16
N CYS A 135 -13.94 -12.88 11.96
CA CYS A 135 -13.79 -11.42 11.99
C CYS A 135 -14.28 -10.78 13.31
N PRO A 136 -13.75 -11.19 14.47
CA PRO A 136 -14.18 -10.65 15.76
C PRO A 136 -13.85 -9.15 15.87
N SER A 137 -14.77 -8.37 16.45
CA SER A 137 -14.63 -6.93 16.66
C SER A 137 -13.49 -6.62 17.64
#